data_AF-A0A090VBB9-F1
#
_entry.id   AF-A0A090VBB9-F1
#
_cell.length_a   1.000
_cell.length_b   1.000
_cell.length_c   1.000
_cell.angle_alpha   90.00
_cell.angle_beta   90.00
_cell.angle_gamma   90.00
#
_symmetry.space_group_name_H-M   'P 1'
#
loop_
_entity.id
_entity.type
_entity.pdbx_description
1 polymer ?
#
loop_
_entity_poly.entity_id
_entity_poly.type
_entity_poly.pdbx_seq_one_letter_code
_entity_poly.pdbx_strand_id
1 'polypeptide(L)'
;MTAGMIDAETAKNYGLVNHVVAQAELMPLAEKMANKMMRNSSVAIAKAIKAVNAGLEEGKNGYKTEIKQFGKSFGTADFKEGTTAFLQKRTAEFPGE
;
A
#
# COMPACT_ATOMS: atom_id res chain seq x y z
N MET A 1 -15.69 -3.19 -29.98
CA MET A 1 -15.20 -3.74 -28.69
C MET A 1 -16.07 -4.94 -28.34
N THR A 2 -15.50 -6.08 -27.95
CA THR A 2 -16.21 -7.38 -27.89
C THR A 2 -16.85 -7.70 -26.54
N ALA A 3 -16.47 -7.03 -25.45
CA ALA A 3 -16.98 -7.26 -24.08
C ALA A 3 -16.95 -8.73 -23.61
N GLY A 4 -16.02 -9.53 -24.13
CA GLY A 4 -15.86 -10.93 -23.77
C GLY A 4 -15.34 -11.11 -22.35
N MET A 5 -15.81 -12.15 -21.67
CA MET A 5 -15.29 -12.56 -20.36
C MET A 5 -13.87 -13.11 -20.52
N ILE A 6 -13.02 -12.86 -19.52
CA ILE A 6 -11.67 -13.42 -19.42
C ILE A 6 -11.57 -14.30 -18.18
N ASP A 7 -10.70 -15.30 -18.23
CA ASP A 7 -10.39 -16.12 -17.06
C ASP A 7 -9.40 -15.42 -16.11
N ALA A 8 -9.20 -16.02 -14.93
CA ALA A 8 -8.37 -15.44 -13.88
C ALA A 8 -6.89 -15.33 -14.29
N GLU A 9 -6.34 -16.33 -15.00
CA GLU A 9 -4.95 -16.31 -15.45
C GLU A 9 -4.72 -15.22 -16.52
N THR A 10 -5.67 -15.04 -17.44
CA THR A 10 -5.64 -13.95 -18.42
C THR A 10 -5.70 -12.59 -17.71
N ALA A 11 -6.59 -12.43 -16.73
CA ALA A 11 -6.67 -11.20 -15.94
C ALA A 11 -5.34 -10.87 -15.22
N LYS A 12 -4.65 -11.89 -14.68
CA LYS A 12 -3.33 -11.73 -14.07
C LYS A 12 -2.27 -11.33 -15.08
N ASN A 13 -2.25 -11.97 -16.25
CA ASN A 13 -1.30 -11.67 -17.32
C ASN A 13 -1.47 -10.23 -17.86
N TYR A 14 -2.70 -9.70 -17.84
CA TYR A 14 -2.99 -8.31 -18.21
C TYR A 14 -2.70 -7.31 -17.09
N GLY A 15 -2.36 -7.76 -15.88
CA GLY A 15 -2.13 -6.90 -14.72
C GLY A 15 -3.41 -6.36 -14.09
N LEU A 16 -4.59 -6.93 -14.40
CA LEU A 16 -5.86 -6.55 -13.77
C LEU A 16 -5.95 -7.07 -12.32
N VAL A 17 -5.33 -8.21 -12.04
CA VAL A 17 -5.20 -8.79 -10.70
C VAL A 17 -3.74 -9.14 -10.39
N ASN A 18 -3.36 -9.03 -9.12
CA ASN A 18 -1.97 -9.28 -8.70
C ASN A 18 -1.64 -10.77 -8.53
N HIS A 19 -2.63 -11.58 -8.13
CA HIS A 19 -2.44 -12.99 -7.79
C HIS A 19 -3.65 -13.83 -8.21
N VAL A 20 -3.38 -15.09 -8.57
CA VAL A 20 -4.37 -16.14 -8.82
C VAL A 20 -3.94 -17.34 -7.99
N VAL A 21 -4.88 -17.91 -7.23
CA VAL A 21 -4.67 -19.06 -6.33
C VAL A 21 -5.88 -19.98 -6.39
N ALA A 22 -5.75 -21.18 -5.81
CA ALA A 22 -6.88 -22.08 -5.65
C ALA A 22 -8.00 -21.43 -4.82
N GLN A 23 -9.26 -21.75 -5.12
CA GLN A 23 -10.42 -21.16 -4.43
C GLN A 23 -10.35 -21.30 -2.90
N ALA A 24 -9.85 -22.44 -2.40
CA ALA A 24 -9.69 -22.69 -0.97
C ALA A 24 -8.63 -21.79 -0.30
N GLU A 25 -7.69 -21.23 -1.07
CA GLU A 25 -6.60 -20.39 -0.58
C GLU A 25 -6.89 -18.89 -0.72
N LEU A 26 -8.00 -18.51 -1.35
CA LEU A 26 -8.35 -17.11 -1.62
C LEU A 26 -8.38 -16.27 -0.34
N MET A 27 -9.19 -16.69 0.65
CA MET A 27 -9.30 -15.99 1.93
C MET A 27 -8.01 -16.05 2.75
N PRO A 28 -7.36 -17.22 2.93
CA PRO A 28 -6.05 -17.29 3.59
C PRO A 28 -5.00 -16.35 3.02
N LEU A 29 -4.89 -16.23 1.69
CA LEU A 29 -3.93 -15.34 1.06
C LEU A 29 -4.28 -13.87 1.28
N ALA A 30 -5.56 -13.50 1.10
CA ALA A 30 -6.03 -12.14 1.29
C ALA A 30 -5.80 -11.65 2.73
N GLU A 31 -6.17 -12.47 3.72
CA GLU A 31 -5.96 -12.17 5.13
C GLU A 31 -4.47 -12.10 5.48
N LYS A 32 -3.63 -12.98 4.92
CA LYS A 32 -2.18 -12.91 5.11
C LYS A 32 -1.61 -11.58 4.61
N MET A 33 -2.07 -11.09 3.46
CA MET A 33 -1.63 -9.78 2.93
C MET A 33 -2.13 -8.63 3.80
N ALA A 34 -3.41 -8.64 4.18
CA ALA A 34 -3.99 -7.63 5.05
C ALA A 34 -3.26 -7.56 6.40
N ASN A 35 -3.01 -8.71 7.05
CA ASN A 35 -2.26 -8.79 8.29
C ASN A 35 -0.83 -8.23 8.16
N LYS A 36 -0.18 -8.40 7.01
CA LYS A 36 1.13 -7.80 6.75
C LYS A 36 1.05 -6.27 6.64
N MET A 37 0.00 -5.75 6.00
CA MET A 37 -0.23 -4.30 5.88
C MET A 37 -0.60 -3.65 7.21
N MET A 38 -1.39 -4.32 8.04
CA MET A 38 -1.82 -3.84 9.37
C MET A 38 -0.66 -3.66 10.35
N ARG A 39 0.49 -4.30 10.10
CA ARG A 39 1.72 -4.12 10.90
C ARG A 39 2.48 -2.84 10.55
N ASN A 40 2.05 -2.10 9.53
CA ASN A 40 2.65 -0.83 9.13
C ASN A 40 1.77 0.35 9.58
N SER A 41 2.36 1.54 9.59
CA SER A 41 1.63 2.79 9.81
C SER A 41 0.48 2.98 8.81
N SER A 42 -0.75 3.04 9.34
CA SER A 42 -1.95 3.33 8.55
C SER A 42 -1.89 4.74 7.93
N VAL A 43 -1.31 5.70 8.66
CA VAL A 43 -1.09 7.08 8.19
C VAL A 43 -0.10 7.10 7.03
N ALA A 44 1.00 6.36 7.12
CA ALA A 44 1.99 6.27 6.05
C ALA A 44 1.41 5.58 4.80
N ILE A 45 0.66 4.48 4.96
CA ILE A 45 -0.02 3.80 3.85
C ILE A 45 -0.98 4.76 3.14
N ALA A 46 -1.82 5.49 3.88
CA ALA A 46 -2.76 6.44 3.30
C ALA A 46 -2.06 7.58 2.53
N LYS A 47 -0.92 8.06 3.05
CA LYS A 47 -0.09 9.08 2.38
C LYS A 47 0.58 8.53 1.12
N ALA A 48 1.07 7.29 1.14
CA ALA A 48 1.67 6.63 -0.01
C ALA A 48 0.65 6.44 -1.14
N ILE A 49 -0.56 5.95 -0.83
CA ILE A 49 -1.65 5.80 -1.82
C ILE A 49 -1.97 7.15 -2.47
N LYS A 50 -2.06 8.24 -1.68
CA LYS A 50 -2.29 9.59 -2.22
C LYS A 50 -1.18 10.06 -3.15
N ALA A 51 0.08 9.78 -2.80
CA ALA A 51 1.23 10.17 -3.63
C ALA A 51 1.25 9.39 -4.96
N VAL A 52 1.04 8.07 -4.92
CA VAL A 52 0.99 7.21 -6.12
C VAL A 52 -0.15 7.63 -7.05
N ASN A 53 -1.35 7.81 -6.53
CA ASN A 53 -2.50 8.22 -7.35
C ASN A 53 -2.31 9.59 -7.99
N ALA A 54 -1.69 10.54 -7.29
CA ALA A 54 -1.38 11.85 -7.84
C ALA A 54 -0.32 11.82 -8.95
N GLY A 55 0.56 10.80 -8.96
CA GLY A 55 1.52 10.57 -10.05
C GLY A 55 0.89 9.99 -11.31
N LEU A 56 -0.29 9.37 -11.19
CA LEU A 56 -1.06 8.82 -12.31
C LEU A 56 -2.07 9.82 -12.88
N GLU A 57 -2.27 10.97 -12.23
CA GLU A 57 -3.23 11.98 -12.68
C GLU A 57 -2.61 12.93 -13.70
N GLU A 58 -3.15 12.95 -14.91
CA GLU A 58 -2.68 13.82 -15.99
C GLU A 58 -2.75 15.30 -15.61
N GLY A 59 -1.74 16.08 -16.02
CA GLY A 59 -1.66 17.51 -15.76
C GLY A 59 -1.27 17.88 -14.32
N LYS A 60 -1.10 16.92 -13.41
CA LYS A 60 -0.56 17.15 -12.06
C LYS A 60 0.92 16.80 -11.97
N ASN A 61 1.65 17.58 -11.16
CA ASN A 61 3.00 17.21 -10.76
C ASN A 61 2.93 16.27 -9.55
N GLY A 62 3.00 14.96 -9.81
CA GLY A 62 3.00 13.90 -8.80
C GLY A 62 4.10 14.06 -7.75
N TYR A 63 5.32 14.42 -8.17
CA TYR A 63 6.47 14.61 -7.28
C TYR A 63 6.23 15.71 -6.23
N LYS A 64 5.56 16.80 -6.61
CA LYS A 64 5.21 17.86 -5.64
C LYS A 64 4.25 17.34 -4.56
N THR A 65 3.32 16.46 -4.93
CA THR A 65 2.42 15.81 -3.98
C THR A 65 3.18 14.84 -3.09
N GLU A 66 4.05 14.02 -3.67
CA GLU A 66 4.92 13.09 -2.93
C GLU A 66 5.76 13.80 -1.89
N ILE A 67 6.51 14.85 -2.27
CA ILE A 67 7.34 15.66 -1.36
C ILE A 67 6.50 16.19 -0.19
N LYS A 68 5.30 16.70 -0.48
CA LYS A 68 4.39 17.20 0.56
C LYS A 68 3.90 16.09 1.50
N GLN A 69 3.52 14.92 0.96
CA GLN A 69 3.06 13.81 1.79
C GLN A 69 4.20 13.21 2.62
N PHE A 70 5.38 13.06 2.03
CA PHE A 70 6.58 12.57 2.70
C PHE A 70 6.97 13.51 3.85
N GLY A 71 7.05 14.83 3.61
CA GLY A 71 7.32 15.82 4.65
C GLY A 71 6.29 15.78 5.79
N LYS A 72 5.00 15.58 5.48
CA LYS A 72 3.96 15.40 6.50
C LYS A 72 4.13 14.13 7.33
N SER A 73 4.82 13.10 6.83
CA SER A 73 5.08 11.87 7.60
C SER A 73 6.06 12.09 8.74
N PHE A 74 7.02 13.02 8.63
CA PHE A 74 7.99 13.27 9.70
C PHE A 74 7.35 13.77 11.01
N GLY A 75 6.18 14.40 10.93
CA GLY A 75 5.46 14.93 12.09
C GLY A 75 4.52 13.94 12.78
N THR A 76 4.42 12.68 12.31
CA THR A 76 3.49 11.70 12.88
C THR A 76 4.14 10.93 14.04
N ALA A 77 3.32 10.49 14.99
CA ALA A 77 3.78 9.61 16.07
C ALA A 77 4.32 8.30 15.49
N ASP A 78 3.69 7.80 14.43
CA ASP A 78 4.14 6.62 13.69
C ASP A 78 5.58 6.73 13.16
N PHE A 79 6.00 7.91 12.69
CA PHE A 79 7.36 8.11 12.19
C PHE A 79 8.38 8.11 13.32
N LYS A 80 8.05 8.77 14.44
CA LYS A 80 8.88 8.75 15.65
C LYS A 80 9.04 7.34 16.20
N GLU A 81 7.94 6.58 16.24
CA GLU A 81 7.95 5.18 16.68
C GLU A 81 8.75 4.29 15.73
N GLY A 82 8.53 4.39 14.41
CA GLY A 82 9.26 3.59 13.43
C GLY A 82 10.77 3.83 13.47
N THR A 83 11.19 5.09 13.59
CA THR A 83 12.62 5.45 13.71
C THR A 83 13.22 4.99 15.04
N THR A 84 12.47 5.14 16.14
CA THR A 84 12.90 4.69 17.48
C THR A 84 13.04 3.17 17.53
N ALA A 85 12.03 2.43 17.05
CA ALA A 85 12.03 0.98 17.02
C ALA A 85 13.18 0.43 16.14
N PHE A 86 13.44 1.08 15.00
CA PHE A 86 14.58 0.75 14.14
C PHE A 86 15.92 0.92 14.86
N LEU A 87 16.14 2.07 15.53
CA LEU A 87 17.36 2.32 16.29
C LEU A 87 17.52 1.35 17.47
N GLN A 88 16.41 0.95 18.09
CA GLN A 88 16.37 -0.01 19.20
C GLN A 88 16.35 -1.47 18.76
N LYS A 89 16.35 -1.76 17.44
CA LYS A 89 16.26 -3.11 16.86
C LYS A 89 15.08 -3.94 17.39
N ARG A 90 13.94 -3.28 17.63
CA ARG A 90 12.69 -3.93 18.04
C ARG A 90 11.62 -3.77 16.97
N THR A 91 10.55 -4.56 17.08
CA THR A 91 9.34 -4.37 16.28
C THR A 91 8.69 -3.04 16.65
N ALA A 92 8.29 -2.26 15.65
CA ALA A 92 7.52 -1.03 15.84
C ALA A 92 6.05 -1.33 16.11
N GLU A 93 5.42 -0.56 16.99
CA GLU A 93 3.98 -0.62 17.25
C GLU A 93 3.35 0.72 16.85
N PHE A 94 2.79 0.78 15.64
CA PHE A 94 2.28 2.03 15.09
C PHE A 94 0.90 2.40 15.69
N PRO A 95 0.77 3.51 16.45
CA PRO A 95 -0.50 3.95 17.02
C PRO A 95 -1.52 4.45 15.99
N GLY A 96 -1.08 4.80 14.76
CA GLY A 96 -1.95 5.31 13.70
C GLY A 96 -2.20 6.83 13.78
N GLU A 97 -1.27 7.57 14.38
CA GLU A 97 -1.32 9.02 14.60
C GLU A 97 -0.10 9.74 14.02
#